data_AF-A0A957FZQ5-F1
#
_entry.id   AF-A0A957FZQ5-F1
#
_cell.length_a   1.000
_cell.length_b   1.000
_cell.length_c   1.000
_cell.angle_alpha   90.00
_cell.angle_beta   90.00
_cell.angle_gamma   90.00
#
_symmetry.space_group_name_H-M   'P 1'
#
loop_
_entity.id
_entity.type
_entity.pdbx_description
1 polymer ?
#
loop_
_entity_poly.entity_id
_entity_poly.type
_entity_poly.pdbx_seq_one_letter_code
_entity_poly.pdbx_strand_id
1 'polypeptide(L)'
;MVSRRHWIILGVVGGFGCLAFVAVVIVVLAGGLVMVAGDLDAEAATVESTAPDAAQIDLCRNTLGIRAEVELTVEYYLFQPGFLDDRLECRFRVEADTLDDIFIAGIDPYDEGTQELAPGRFLQLTIENPTPGVYLITGYWFET
;
A
#
# COMPACT_ATOMS: atom_id res chain seq x y z
N MET A 1 -30.88 -10.95 -28.85
CA MET A 1 -31.67 -11.77 -27.91
C MET A 1 -31.05 -13.15 -27.82
N VAL A 2 -30.98 -13.65 -26.58
CA VAL A 2 -30.36 -14.88 -26.07
C VAL A 2 -30.59 -16.12 -26.95
N SER A 3 -29.53 -16.91 -27.17
CA SER A 3 -29.51 -18.37 -26.96
C SER A 3 -28.28 -18.98 -27.65
N ARG A 4 -27.27 -19.35 -26.87
CA ARG A 4 -26.33 -20.41 -27.28
C ARG A 4 -26.32 -21.49 -26.21
N ARG A 5 -27.10 -22.52 -26.53
CA ARG A 5 -27.18 -23.81 -25.87
C ARG A 5 -25.80 -24.48 -25.84
N HIS A 6 -25.44 -24.88 -24.64
CA HIS A 6 -24.65 -26.05 -24.25
C HIS A 6 -24.22 -26.99 -25.38
N TRP A 7 -22.90 -27.07 -25.58
CA TRP A 7 -22.23 -28.25 -26.09
C TRP A 7 -21.33 -28.78 -24.98
N ILE A 8 -21.81 -29.82 -24.30
CA ILE A 8 -20.99 -30.65 -23.40
C ILE A 8 -20.31 -31.66 -24.32
N ILE A 9 -19.00 -31.52 -24.54
CA ILE A 9 -18.18 -32.55 -25.19
C ILE A 9 -17.32 -33.19 -24.11
N LEU A 10 -17.55 -34.50 -23.95
CA LEU A 10 -16.81 -35.45 -23.14
C LEU A 10 -15.34 -35.59 -23.58
N GLY A 11 -14.49 -35.90 -22.60
CA GLY A 11 -13.14 -36.48 -22.75
C GLY A 11 -12.29 -35.96 -21.59
N VAL A 12 -11.72 -36.76 -20.69
CA VAL A 12 -10.97 -38.00 -20.90
C VAL A 12 -11.06 -38.87 -19.66
N VAL A 13 -11.33 -40.16 -19.88
CA VAL A 13 -11.03 -41.25 -18.94
C VAL A 13 -9.59 -41.70 -19.17
N GLY A 14 -8.83 -41.87 -18.08
CA GLY A 14 -7.73 -42.84 -18.05
C GLY A 14 -6.42 -42.32 -17.44
N GLY A 15 -6.02 -42.92 -16.32
CA GLY A 15 -4.62 -42.85 -15.85
C GLY A 15 -4.44 -42.90 -14.34
N PHE A 16 -4.47 -44.09 -13.76
CA PHE A 16 -4.10 -44.39 -12.37
C PHE A 16 -2.65 -43.98 -12.06
N GLY A 17 -2.41 -43.32 -10.92
CA GLY A 17 -1.06 -43.24 -10.32
C GLY A 17 -0.87 -42.12 -9.28
N CYS A 18 -0.89 -42.50 -7.99
CA CYS A 18 -0.43 -41.75 -6.80
C CYS A 18 -1.24 -40.55 -6.27
N LEU A 19 -1.91 -40.80 -5.12
CA LEU A 19 -1.92 -39.97 -3.90
C LEU A 19 -2.06 -38.44 -4.04
N ALA A 20 -3.31 -37.99 -4.10
CA ALA A 20 -3.91 -36.93 -3.25
C ALA A 20 -5.19 -36.43 -3.93
N PHE A 21 -6.35 -36.97 -3.54
CA PHE A 21 -7.64 -36.40 -3.93
C PHE A 21 -7.82 -35.09 -3.16
N VAL A 22 -7.41 -33.96 -3.74
CA VAL A 22 -7.77 -32.63 -3.23
C VAL A 22 -9.19 -32.33 -3.71
N ALA A 23 -10.15 -32.44 -2.79
CA ALA A 23 -11.51 -31.97 -3.01
C ALA A 23 -11.51 -30.44 -3.04
N VAL A 24 -11.53 -29.85 -4.24
CA VAL A 24 -11.68 -28.41 -4.43
C VAL A 24 -13.17 -28.08 -4.31
N VAL A 25 -13.58 -27.55 -3.15
CA VAL A 25 -14.92 -26.96 -2.99
C VAL A 25 -14.83 -25.48 -3.37
N ILE A 26 -15.40 -25.12 -4.51
CA ILE A 26 -15.52 -23.74 -4.95
C ILE A 26 -16.85 -23.19 -4.41
N VAL A 27 -16.80 -22.36 -3.37
CA VAL A 27 -17.96 -21.55 -2.95
C VAL A 27 -17.77 -20.15 -3.52
N VAL A 28 -18.51 -19.84 -4.59
CA VAL A 28 -18.62 -18.46 -5.11
C VAL A 28 -19.79 -17.80 -4.41
N LEU A 29 -19.51 -17.09 -3.31
CA LEU A 29 -20.43 -16.09 -2.77
C LEU A 29 -19.95 -14.72 -3.24
N ALA A 30 -20.89 -13.93 -3.75
CA ALA A 30 -20.66 -12.68 -4.45
C ALA A 30 -19.72 -11.74 -3.70
N GLY A 31 -18.64 -11.31 -4.36
CA GLY A 31 -17.87 -10.14 -3.94
C GLY A 31 -16.49 -10.39 -3.31
N GLY A 32 -15.71 -11.36 -3.78
CA GLY A 32 -14.29 -11.44 -3.40
C GLY A 32 -13.62 -12.70 -3.92
N LEU A 33 -12.64 -12.53 -4.79
CA LEU A 33 -11.81 -13.63 -5.28
C LEU A 33 -10.74 -13.91 -4.23
N VAL A 34 -10.85 -15.02 -3.49
CA VAL A 34 -9.80 -15.48 -2.57
C VAL A 34 -9.02 -16.59 -3.27
N MET A 35 -7.77 -16.31 -3.61
CA MET A 35 -6.79 -17.32 -4.02
C MET A 35 -6.10 -17.81 -2.75
N VAL A 36 -6.32 -19.08 -2.39
CA VAL A 36 -5.46 -19.78 -1.42
C VAL A 36 -4.46 -20.59 -2.23
N ALA A 37 -3.24 -20.07 -2.35
CA ALA A 37 -2.06 -20.84 -2.68
C ALA A 37 -1.20 -20.89 -1.40
N GLY A 38 -0.81 -22.08 -0.99
CA GLY A 38 0.09 -22.28 0.14
C GLY A 38 1.53 -22.04 -0.28
N ASP A 39 2.24 -21.20 0.46
CA ASP A 39 3.69 -21.02 0.37
C ASP A 39 4.27 -20.88 1.79
N LEU A 40 5.37 -21.60 2.05
CA LEU A 40 6.18 -21.49 3.27
C LEU A 40 7.24 -20.37 3.17
N ASP A 41 7.03 -19.44 2.24
CA ASP A 41 7.76 -18.17 2.04
C ASP A 41 6.72 -17.04 1.94
N ALA A 42 6.04 -16.74 3.06
CA ALA A 42 5.14 -15.61 3.12
C ALA A 42 5.96 -14.31 3.28
N GLU A 43 6.69 -13.90 2.24
CA GLU A 43 7.07 -12.51 2.12
C GLU A 43 5.78 -11.69 2.19
N ALA A 44 5.73 -10.74 3.12
CA ALA A 44 4.56 -9.89 3.26
C ALA A 44 4.31 -9.18 1.92
N ALA A 45 3.07 -9.18 1.45
CA ALA A 45 2.77 -8.65 0.13
C ALA A 45 2.95 -7.12 0.13
N THR A 46 3.52 -6.58 -0.95
CA THR A 46 3.46 -5.15 -1.25
C THR A 46 2.01 -4.70 -1.33
N VAL A 47 1.69 -3.58 -0.68
CA VAL A 47 0.35 -2.98 -0.66
C VAL A 47 0.40 -1.61 -1.30
N GLU A 48 -0.38 -1.40 -2.36
CA GLU A 48 -0.47 -0.13 -3.09
C GLU A 48 -1.92 0.32 -3.21
N SER A 49 -2.19 1.61 -3.04
CA SER A 49 -3.54 2.19 -3.16
C SER A 49 -3.51 3.66 -3.57
N THR A 50 -4.45 4.06 -4.43
CA THR A 50 -4.78 5.46 -4.74
C THR A 50 -6.04 5.95 -4.03
N ALA A 51 -6.64 5.09 -3.20
CA ALA A 51 -7.76 5.40 -2.32
C ALA A 51 -7.51 4.73 -0.95
N PRO A 52 -6.50 5.20 -0.20
CA PRO A 52 -6.08 4.53 1.02
C PRO A 52 -7.17 4.57 2.09
N ASP A 53 -7.27 3.48 2.86
CA ASP A 53 -8.18 3.41 4.00
C ASP A 53 -7.64 4.18 5.21
N ALA A 54 -8.44 4.27 6.28
CA ALA A 54 -8.07 5.01 7.48
C ALA A 54 -6.77 4.51 8.12
N ALA A 55 -6.51 3.20 8.12
CA ALA A 55 -5.30 2.64 8.72
C ALA A 55 -4.05 2.99 7.90
N GLN A 56 -4.16 2.98 6.57
CA GLN A 56 -3.10 3.40 5.65
C GLN A 56 -2.81 4.90 5.79
N ILE A 57 -3.85 5.72 5.91
CA ILE A 57 -3.72 7.17 6.15
C ILE A 57 -3.03 7.44 7.50
N ASP A 58 -3.43 6.73 8.56
CA ASP A 58 -2.81 6.86 9.88
C ASP A 58 -1.34 6.44 9.86
N LEU A 59 -1.00 5.37 9.10
CA LEU A 59 0.39 4.96 8.93
C LEU A 59 1.21 6.05 8.23
N CYS A 60 0.72 6.62 7.12
CA CYS A 60 1.38 7.75 6.46
C CYS A 60 1.59 8.92 7.42
N ARG A 61 0.55 9.31 8.17
CA ARG A 61 0.61 10.42 9.12
C ARG A 61 1.69 10.19 10.18
N ASN A 62 1.70 9.02 10.79
CA ASN A 62 2.63 8.71 11.89
C ASN A 62 4.06 8.56 11.40
N THR A 63 4.27 7.85 10.29
CA THR A 63 5.62 7.55 9.78
C THR A 63 6.28 8.78 9.19
N LEU A 64 5.51 9.64 8.53
CA LEU A 64 6.01 10.90 7.95
C LEU A 64 5.94 12.08 8.93
N GLY A 65 5.59 11.82 10.19
CA GLY A 65 5.54 12.80 11.28
C GLY A 65 4.69 14.03 10.99
N ILE A 66 3.49 13.81 10.46
CA ILE A 66 2.49 14.87 10.23
C ILE A 66 1.69 15.07 11.52
N ARG A 67 1.48 16.32 11.93
CA ARG A 67 0.71 16.67 13.14
C ARG A 67 -0.73 16.15 13.05
N ALA A 68 -1.34 15.77 14.17
CA ALA A 68 -2.65 15.12 14.19
C ALA A 68 -3.81 16.02 13.75
N GLU A 69 -3.70 17.32 14.04
CA GLU A 69 -4.70 18.36 13.75
C GLU A 69 -4.75 18.77 12.27
N VAL A 70 -3.74 18.39 11.49
CA VAL A 70 -3.64 18.75 10.07
C VAL A 70 -4.59 17.90 9.27
N GLU A 71 -5.54 18.53 8.57
CA GLU A 71 -6.41 17.83 7.63
C GLU A 71 -5.61 17.47 6.38
N LEU A 72 -5.50 16.17 6.08
CA LEU A 72 -4.71 15.68 4.96
C LEU A 72 -5.54 14.75 4.07
N THR A 73 -5.33 14.86 2.77
CA THR A 73 -5.88 13.96 1.77
C THR A 73 -4.74 13.15 1.17
N VAL A 74 -4.68 11.85 1.45
CA VAL A 74 -3.67 10.96 0.85
C VAL A 74 -4.11 10.58 -0.56
N GLU A 75 -3.33 10.99 -1.56
CA GLU A 75 -3.55 10.68 -2.98
C GLU A 75 -2.93 9.33 -3.38
N TYR A 76 -1.87 8.91 -2.67
CA TYR A 76 -1.15 7.67 -2.96
C TYR A 76 -0.54 7.07 -1.70
N TYR A 77 -0.58 5.74 -1.62
CA TYR A 77 0.04 4.92 -0.59
C TYR A 77 0.73 3.72 -1.25
N LEU A 78 1.97 3.47 -0.85
CA LEU A 78 2.71 2.25 -1.19
C LEU A 78 3.51 1.80 0.02
N PHE A 79 3.24 0.60 0.49
CA PHE A 79 4.03 -0.07 1.53
C PHE A 79 4.64 -1.34 0.97
N GLN A 80 5.96 -1.42 1.05
CA GLN A 80 6.76 -2.56 0.63
C GLN A 80 7.45 -3.10 1.88
N PRO A 81 6.92 -4.16 2.50
CA PRO A 81 7.63 -4.82 3.57
C PRO A 81 8.89 -5.49 3.02
N GLY A 82 10.01 -5.31 3.69
CA GLY A 82 11.24 -6.02 3.37
C GLY A 82 11.45 -7.20 4.29
N PHE A 83 12.31 -8.14 3.88
CA PHE A 83 12.80 -9.15 4.81
C PHE A 83 13.59 -8.52 5.98
N LEU A 84 14.27 -7.39 5.71
CA LEU A 84 14.98 -6.57 6.70
C LEU A 84 14.59 -5.08 6.61
N ASP A 85 14.21 -4.62 5.41
CA ASP A 85 14.11 -3.19 5.08
C ASP A 85 12.69 -2.83 4.64
N ASP A 86 11.89 -2.28 5.54
CA ASP A 86 10.56 -1.78 5.20
C ASP A 86 10.64 -0.44 4.46
N ARG A 87 9.72 -0.23 3.52
CA ARG A 87 9.60 1.03 2.78
C ARG A 87 8.16 1.50 2.73
N LEU A 88 7.97 2.79 2.93
CA LEU A 88 6.68 3.47 2.82
C LEU A 88 6.83 4.69 1.93
N GLU A 89 5.98 4.79 0.93
CA GLU A 89 5.82 5.99 0.12
C GLU A 89 4.37 6.48 0.26
N CYS A 90 4.20 7.74 0.63
CA CYS A 90 2.90 8.39 0.63
C CYS A 90 2.95 9.72 -0.09
N ARG A 91 1.93 9.99 -0.88
CA ARG A 91 1.68 11.33 -1.46
C ARG A 91 0.40 11.88 -0.87
N PHE A 92 0.47 13.09 -0.34
CA PHE A 92 -0.68 13.73 0.27
C PHE A 92 -0.75 15.21 -0.09
N ARG A 93 -1.99 15.69 -0.13
CA ARG A 93 -2.35 17.09 -0.29
C ARG A 93 -2.77 17.64 1.06
N VAL A 94 -2.27 18.82 1.38
CA VAL A 94 -2.57 19.51 2.62
C VAL A 94 -2.75 21.01 2.37
N GLU A 95 -3.66 21.60 3.14
CA GLU A 95 -3.84 23.05 3.18
C GLU A 95 -3.25 23.58 4.49
N ALA A 96 -2.29 24.51 4.39
CA ALA A 96 -1.60 25.09 5.53
C ALA A 96 -1.01 26.45 5.16
N ASP A 97 -0.79 27.31 6.17
CA ASP A 97 -0.13 28.61 5.97
C ASP A 97 1.38 28.43 5.72
N THR A 98 2.00 27.47 6.44
CA THR A 98 3.42 27.16 6.32
C THR A 98 3.68 25.65 6.41
N LEU A 99 4.87 25.21 5.97
CA LEU A 99 5.29 23.81 6.13
C LEU A 99 5.49 23.43 7.61
N ASP A 100 5.88 24.40 8.44
CA ASP A 100 6.08 24.21 9.87
C ASP A 100 4.78 23.89 10.61
N ASP A 101 3.61 24.21 10.03
CA ASP A 101 2.31 23.85 10.59
C ASP A 101 1.91 22.39 10.31
N ILE A 102 2.58 21.74 9.35
CA ILE A 102 2.25 20.39 8.88
C ILE A 102 2.97 19.33 9.72
N PHE A 103 4.26 19.54 9.98
CA PHE A 103 5.14 18.52 10.53
C PHE A 103 5.38 18.68 12.04
N ILE A 104 5.65 17.56 12.69
CA ILE A 104 6.11 17.53 14.09
C ILE A 104 7.56 18.04 14.18
N ALA A 105 7.97 18.41 15.39
CA ALA A 105 9.36 18.75 15.65
C ALA A 105 10.28 17.54 15.38
N GLY A 106 11.39 17.78 14.67
CA GLY A 106 12.39 16.76 14.31
C GLY A 106 12.35 16.33 12.84
N ILE A 107 11.36 16.78 12.07
CA ILE A 107 11.35 16.68 10.62
C ILE A 107 11.67 18.06 10.06
N ASP A 108 12.71 18.15 9.23
CA ASP A 108 12.99 19.36 8.47
C ASP A 108 12.29 19.25 7.09
N PRO A 109 11.21 20.02 6.82
CA PRO A 109 10.54 20.00 5.54
C PRO A 109 11.28 20.77 4.45
N TYR A 110 12.37 21.48 4.80
CA TYR A 110 13.19 22.23 3.86
C TYR A 110 14.47 21.48 3.47
N ASP A 111 14.73 20.31 4.08
CA ASP A 111 15.81 19.43 3.66
C ASP A 111 15.38 18.63 2.41
N GLU A 112 16.02 18.91 1.28
CA GLU A 112 15.81 18.20 0.01
C GLU A 112 16.50 16.81 -0.01
N GLY A 113 17.33 16.54 1.00
CA GLY A 113 18.07 15.31 1.16
C GLY A 113 17.31 14.20 1.88
N THR A 114 18.06 13.15 2.21
CA THR A 114 17.62 12.10 3.12
C THR A 114 18.02 12.47 4.53
N GLN A 115 17.04 12.58 5.43
CA GLN A 115 17.24 12.82 6.85
C GLN A 115 17.08 11.52 7.64
N GLU A 116 17.96 11.31 8.62
CA GLU A 116 17.87 10.20 9.56
C GLU A 116 16.98 10.63 10.75
N LEU A 117 15.82 9.98 10.90
CA LEU A 117 14.86 10.28 11.96
C LEU A 117 15.19 9.55 13.27
N ALA A 118 15.78 8.37 13.13
CA ALA A 118 16.26 7.50 14.20
C ALA A 118 17.31 6.54 13.62
N PRO A 119 18.12 5.84 14.44
CA PRO A 119 19.12 4.91 13.93
C PRO A 119 18.54 3.93 12.92
N GLY A 120 19.01 3.98 11.67
CA GLY A 120 18.57 3.12 10.58
C GLY A 120 17.23 3.49 9.94
N ARG A 121 16.55 4.56 10.39
CA ARG A 121 15.25 5.02 9.86
C ARG A 121 15.42 6.36 9.16
N PHE A 122 15.09 6.38 7.88
CA PHE A 122 15.33 7.51 7.00
C PHE A 122 14.03 8.04 6.40
N LEU A 123 14.01 9.35 6.13
CA LEU A 123 12.92 10.03 5.47
C LEU A 123 13.49 10.94 4.39
N GLN A 124 12.86 10.94 3.22
CA GLN A 124 13.07 11.93 2.18
C GLN A 124 11.73 12.58 1.83
N LEU A 125 11.73 13.90 1.69
CA LEU A 125 10.54 14.67 1.36
C LEU A 125 10.70 15.31 -0.01
N THR A 126 9.62 15.32 -0.78
CA THR A 126 9.50 16.13 -2.00
C THR A 126 8.24 16.96 -1.86
N ILE A 127 8.40 18.28 -1.96
CA ILE A 127 7.31 19.23 -1.69
C ILE A 127 7.08 20.10 -2.91
N GLU A 128 5.83 20.13 -3.36
CA GLU A 128 5.36 20.99 -4.43
C GLU A 128 4.31 21.97 -3.87
N ASN A 129 4.36 23.23 -4.30
CA ASN A 129 3.36 24.24 -3.93
C ASN A 129 2.63 24.70 -5.21
N PRO A 130 1.63 23.92 -5.68
CA PRO A 130 0.93 24.21 -6.93
C PRO A 130 0.14 25.52 -6.87
N THR A 131 -0.37 25.89 -5.70
CA THR A 131 -1.11 27.13 -5.44
C THR A 131 -0.87 27.59 -4.00
N PRO A 132 -0.81 28.90 -3.73
CA PRO A 132 -0.57 29.42 -2.39
C PRO A 132 -1.50 28.79 -1.34
N GLY A 133 -0.92 28.29 -0.25
CA GLY A 133 -1.64 27.62 0.84
C GLY A 133 -1.94 26.14 0.61
N VAL A 134 -1.60 25.58 -0.55
CA VAL A 134 -1.75 24.15 -0.85
C VAL A 134 -0.38 23.53 -1.06
N TYR A 135 -0.07 22.51 -0.27
CA TYR A 135 1.14 21.72 -0.42
C TYR A 135 0.79 20.31 -0.89
N LEU A 136 1.56 19.85 -1.86
CA LEU A 136 1.56 18.48 -2.31
C LEU A 136 2.90 17.87 -1.88
N ILE A 137 2.83 16.91 -0.98
CA ILE A 137 4.01 16.36 -0.31
C ILE A 137 4.07 14.87 -0.64
N THR A 138 5.24 14.44 -1.10
CA THR A 138 5.57 13.03 -1.25
C THR A 138 6.65 12.68 -0.24
N GLY A 139 6.34 11.77 0.67
CA GLY A 139 7.27 11.28 1.69
C GLY A 139 7.69 9.85 1.39
N TYR A 140 9.00 9.63 1.40
CA TYR A 140 9.65 8.35 1.22
C TYR A 140 10.35 7.97 2.51
N TRP A 141 9.79 7.01 3.22
CA TRP A 141 10.37 6.44 4.43
C TRP A 141 10.96 5.06 4.15
N PHE A 142 12.10 4.76 4.76
CA PHE A 142 12.72 3.44 4.70
C PHE A 142 13.55 3.12 5.93
N GLU A 143 13.70 1.83 6.22
CA GLU A 143 14.53 1.29 7.31
C GLU A 143 15.62 0.36 6.75
N THR A 144 16.81 0.35 7.36
CA THR A 144 17.99 -0.46 6.94
C THR A 144 18.75 -1.04 8.13
#